data_AF-A0A7J6R3Q1-F1
#
_entry.id   AF-A0A7J6R3Q1-F1
#
_cell.length_a   1.000
_cell.length_b   1.000
_cell.length_c   1.000
_cell.angle_alpha   90.00
_cell.angle_beta   90.00
_cell.angle_gamma   90.00
#
_symmetry.space_group_name_H-M   'P 1'
#
loop_
_entity.id
_entity.type
_entity.pdbx_description
1 polymer ?
#
loop_
_entity_poly.entity_id
_entity_poly.type
_entity_poly.pdbx_seq_one_letter_code
_entity_poly.pdbx_strand_id
1 'polypeptide(L)'
;ANPKQRMPQHLRAESKGCNHLVLWLDCDREGENICYEVMQNVVPQLSDRKNVWRAKFSSLVAKDLQHAYRNLGYPNQNEALSVDARQEIDLKTGVAFTRFQTRYFQGKYGDLDSSLVSYGPCQTPTLWFCVRRHNDIQTFQPETYYTIDVKLEGSQLASPLWLEWARGQLFDLQAATTFKSMIDSHQWATVTDVSEKEERRSRPGAMNTVLMLKLASQQLGMGPQQAMQVAERLYLSGYITYPRTETTKYPPAFDLREAV
;
A
#
# COMPACT_ATOMS: atom_id res chain seq x y z
N ALA A 1 15.00 3.16 -19.47
CA ALA A 1 15.73 4.42 -19.69
C ALA A 1 15.66 4.82 -21.16
N ASN A 2 15.36 6.07 -21.50
CA ASN A 2 15.39 6.55 -22.88
C ASN A 2 16.87 6.63 -23.33
N PRO A 3 17.35 5.77 -24.25
CA PRO A 3 18.75 5.73 -24.65
C PRO A 3 19.25 7.05 -25.23
N LYS A 4 18.33 7.91 -25.70
CA LYS A 4 18.62 9.22 -26.27
C LYS A 4 19.11 10.24 -25.24
N GLN A 5 18.81 10.07 -23.94
CA GLN A 5 19.14 11.06 -22.91
C GLN A 5 20.63 11.06 -22.50
N ARG A 6 21.39 9.99 -22.81
CA ARG A 6 22.85 9.90 -22.55
C ARG A 6 23.27 10.42 -21.17
N MET A 7 22.48 10.10 -20.13
CA MET A 7 22.62 10.76 -18.82
C MET A 7 24.00 10.69 -18.16
N PRO A 8 24.70 9.55 -18.20
CA PRO A 8 26.08 9.47 -17.71
C PRO A 8 27.02 10.49 -18.36
N GLN A 9 26.87 10.75 -19.66
CA GLN A 9 27.71 11.69 -20.39
C GLN A 9 27.39 13.14 -20.02
N HIS A 10 26.10 13.46 -19.88
CA HIS A 10 25.67 14.78 -19.43
C HIS A 10 26.16 15.09 -18.02
N LEU A 11 25.96 14.18 -17.06
CA LEU A 11 26.46 14.35 -15.68
C LEU A 11 27.99 14.54 -15.64
N ARG A 12 28.74 13.75 -16.42
CA ARG A 12 30.21 13.91 -16.53
C ARG A 12 30.61 15.24 -17.16
N ALA A 13 29.83 15.78 -18.08
CA ALA A 13 30.13 17.07 -18.71
C ALA A 13 29.87 18.23 -17.74
N GLU A 14 28.70 18.25 -17.10
CA GLU A 14 28.29 19.32 -16.17
C GLU A 14 29.14 19.36 -14.89
N SER A 15 29.68 18.22 -14.47
CA SER A 15 30.51 18.13 -13.27
C SER A 15 31.95 18.60 -13.44
N LYS A 16 32.40 18.87 -14.67
CA LYS A 16 33.78 19.33 -14.92
C LYS A 16 33.99 20.71 -14.31
N GLY A 17 34.99 20.81 -13.44
CA GLY A 17 35.33 22.07 -12.75
C GLY A 17 34.47 22.35 -11.53
N CYS A 18 33.53 21.48 -11.16
CA CYS A 18 32.81 21.58 -9.90
C CYS A 18 33.69 21.11 -8.72
N ASN A 19 33.58 21.80 -7.59
CA ASN A 19 34.30 21.46 -6.35
C ASN A 19 33.49 20.61 -5.38
N HIS A 20 32.16 20.69 -5.45
CA HIS A 20 31.23 20.03 -4.53
C HIS A 20 30.09 19.37 -5.30
N LEU A 21 29.62 18.23 -4.79
CA LEU A 21 28.40 17.56 -5.23
C LEU A 21 27.41 17.50 -4.07
N VAL A 22 26.19 18.00 -4.27
CA VAL A 22 25.09 17.88 -3.31
C VAL A 22 23.95 17.09 -3.94
N LEU A 23 23.58 15.97 -3.32
CA LEU A 23 22.59 15.03 -3.81
C LEU A 23 21.19 15.38 -3.27
N TRP A 24 20.30 15.77 -4.19
CA TRP A 24 18.92 16.19 -3.93
C TRP A 24 17.87 15.19 -4.45
N LEU A 25 18.23 13.91 -4.54
CA LEU A 25 17.31 12.85 -4.96
C LEU A 25 16.27 12.57 -3.86
N ASP A 26 15.16 11.93 -4.20
CA ASP A 26 14.13 11.61 -3.21
C ASP A 26 14.68 10.75 -2.06
N CYS A 27 14.10 10.90 -0.86
CA CYS A 27 14.64 10.31 0.37
C CYS A 27 14.04 8.93 0.68
N ASP A 28 14.21 8.00 -0.26
CA ASP A 28 13.99 6.57 -0.03
C ASP A 28 15.20 5.74 -0.50
N ARG A 29 15.10 4.42 -0.36
CA ARG A 29 16.19 3.50 -0.73
C ARG A 29 16.53 3.56 -2.22
N GLU A 30 15.55 3.75 -3.10
CA GLU A 30 15.80 3.88 -4.54
C GLU A 30 16.52 5.19 -4.84
N GLY A 31 16.13 6.30 -4.19
CA GLY A 31 16.83 7.56 -4.28
C GLY A 31 18.27 7.51 -3.75
N GLU A 32 18.53 6.77 -2.66
CA GLU A 32 19.90 6.49 -2.20
C GLU A 32 20.68 5.63 -3.20
N ASN A 33 20.07 4.62 -3.83
CA ASN A 33 20.74 3.83 -4.88
C ASN A 33 21.15 4.72 -6.07
N ILE A 34 20.25 5.57 -6.55
CA ILE A 34 20.53 6.53 -7.63
C ILE A 34 21.61 7.54 -7.21
N CYS A 35 21.70 7.92 -5.93
CA CYS A 35 22.80 8.76 -5.43
C CYS A 35 24.17 8.13 -5.79
N TYR A 36 24.32 6.82 -5.56
CA TYR A 36 25.56 6.12 -5.88
C TYR A 36 25.80 5.99 -7.39
N GLU A 37 24.75 5.81 -8.21
CA GLU A 37 24.87 5.84 -9.68
C GLU A 37 25.35 7.22 -10.19
N VAL A 38 24.82 8.31 -9.62
CA VAL A 38 25.27 9.68 -9.93
C VAL A 38 26.71 9.88 -9.50
N MET A 39 27.06 9.46 -8.28
CA MET A 39 28.43 9.57 -7.74
C MET A 39 29.46 8.85 -8.61
N GLN A 40 29.16 7.63 -9.10
CA GLN A 40 30.05 6.88 -10.00
C GLN A 40 30.40 7.68 -11.27
N ASN A 41 29.51 8.56 -11.73
CA ASN A 41 29.72 9.37 -12.93
C ASN A 41 30.33 10.74 -12.62
N VAL A 42 29.99 11.34 -11.49
CA VAL A 42 30.34 12.73 -11.15
C VAL A 42 31.64 12.83 -10.35
N VAL A 43 31.81 12.00 -9.31
CA VAL A 43 32.97 12.10 -8.38
C VAL A 43 34.31 12.03 -9.10
N PRO A 44 34.52 11.20 -10.15
CA PRO A 44 35.78 11.20 -10.88
C PRO A 44 36.12 12.51 -11.60
N GLN A 45 35.13 13.37 -11.86
CA GLN A 45 35.27 14.64 -12.56
C GLN A 45 35.48 15.83 -11.60
N LEU A 46 35.21 15.66 -10.30
CA LEU A 46 35.35 16.72 -9.30
C LEU A 46 36.82 17.02 -9.01
N SER A 47 37.13 18.29 -8.76
CA SER A 47 38.47 18.72 -8.33
C SER A 47 38.86 18.15 -6.96
N ASP A 48 37.89 17.98 -6.07
CA ASP A 48 38.05 17.29 -4.79
C ASP A 48 36.98 16.20 -4.65
N ARG A 49 37.44 14.95 -4.58
CA ARG A 49 36.58 13.76 -4.55
C ARG A 49 35.91 13.52 -3.20
N LYS A 50 36.29 14.24 -2.14
CA LYS A 50 35.72 14.08 -0.79
C LYS A 50 34.49 14.95 -0.56
N ASN A 51 34.22 15.89 -1.45
CA ASN A 51 33.17 16.89 -1.28
C ASN A 51 31.80 16.42 -1.81
N VAL A 52 31.31 15.32 -1.25
CA VAL A 52 29.99 14.75 -1.59
C VAL A 52 29.07 14.85 -0.39
N TRP A 53 27.90 15.44 -0.61
CA TRP A 53 26.91 15.73 0.43
C TRP A 53 25.53 15.21 0.02
N ARG A 54 24.71 14.89 1.01
CA ARG A 54 23.34 14.41 0.83
C ARG A 54 22.36 15.34 1.55
N ALA A 55 21.46 15.95 0.79
CA ALA A 55 20.33 16.69 1.35
C ALA A 55 19.20 15.71 1.67
N LYS A 56 18.61 15.82 2.87
CA LYS A 56 17.44 15.02 3.29
C LYS A 56 16.24 15.92 3.52
N PHE A 57 15.13 15.62 2.83
CA PHE A 57 13.89 16.38 2.87
C PHE A 57 12.69 15.44 2.71
N SER A 58 11.49 15.89 3.07
CA SER A 58 10.24 15.12 2.94
C SER A 58 9.15 15.88 2.19
N SER A 59 9.41 17.13 1.81
CA SER A 59 8.52 17.98 1.03
C SER A 59 9.34 18.96 0.19
N LEU A 60 8.72 19.49 -0.87
CA LEU A 60 9.33 20.54 -1.71
C LEU A 60 9.02 21.96 -1.21
N VAL A 61 8.58 22.10 0.04
CA VAL A 61 8.28 23.40 0.65
C VAL A 61 9.60 24.09 1.03
N ALA A 62 9.68 25.40 0.80
CA ALA A 62 10.90 26.19 1.00
C ALA A 62 11.55 26.00 2.39
N LYS A 63 10.74 25.91 3.45
CA LYS A 63 11.20 25.69 4.83
C LYS A 63 11.98 24.38 4.98
N ASP A 64 11.48 23.30 4.38
CA ASP A 64 12.08 21.96 4.45
C ASP A 64 13.36 21.90 3.62
N LEU A 65 13.35 22.47 2.41
CA LEU A 65 14.54 22.54 1.54
C LEU A 65 15.66 23.40 2.16
N GLN A 66 15.32 24.55 2.77
CA GLN A 66 16.30 25.37 3.49
C GLN A 66 16.88 24.64 4.71
N HIS A 67 16.04 23.89 5.43
CA HIS A 67 16.50 23.05 6.54
C HIS A 67 17.46 21.96 6.05
N ALA A 68 17.12 21.27 4.96
CA ALA A 68 17.95 20.23 4.35
C ALA A 68 19.31 20.78 3.88
N TYR A 69 19.33 21.96 3.26
CA TYR A 69 20.57 22.62 2.83
C TYR A 69 21.47 23.02 4.00
N ARG A 70 20.89 23.44 5.14
CA ARG A 70 21.66 23.80 6.35
C ARG A 70 22.18 22.58 7.11
N ASN A 71 21.58 21.40 6.90
CA ASN A 71 21.89 20.16 7.62
C ASN A 71 22.27 19.03 6.65
N LEU A 72 23.22 19.30 5.76
CA LEU A 72 23.71 18.30 4.82
C LEU A 72 24.37 17.14 5.57
N GLY A 73 24.03 15.92 5.14
CA GLY A 73 24.64 14.68 5.61
C GLY A 73 25.46 14.00 4.52
N TYR A 74 25.61 12.69 4.66
CA TYR A 74 26.29 11.82 3.70
C TYR A 74 25.32 10.77 3.15
N PRO A 75 25.50 10.31 1.90
CA PRO A 75 24.70 9.25 1.32
C PRO A 75 24.89 7.93 2.08
N ASN A 76 23.85 7.10 2.13
CA ASN A 76 23.86 5.85 2.91
C ASN A 76 24.14 4.63 2.01
N GLN A 77 25.38 4.13 2.07
CA GLN A 77 25.80 3.00 1.24
C GLN A 77 25.02 1.71 1.53
N ASN A 78 24.65 1.47 2.79
CA ASN A 78 23.95 0.24 3.15
C ASN A 78 22.53 0.20 2.56
N GLU A 79 21.86 1.35 2.49
CA GLU A 79 20.56 1.45 1.82
C GLU A 79 20.69 1.21 0.32
N ALA A 80 21.69 1.83 -0.33
CA ALA A 80 21.97 1.60 -1.74
C ALA A 80 22.30 0.13 -2.07
N LEU A 81 23.18 -0.50 -1.28
CA LEU A 81 23.52 -1.91 -1.43
C LEU A 81 22.32 -2.84 -1.21
N SER A 82 21.36 -2.46 -0.36
CA SER A 82 20.13 -3.24 -0.19
C SER A 82 19.26 -3.24 -1.44
N VAL A 83 19.27 -2.15 -2.21
CA VAL A 83 18.58 -2.06 -3.51
C VAL A 83 19.31 -2.91 -4.55
N ASP A 84 20.64 -2.82 -4.63
CA ASP A 84 21.44 -3.65 -5.54
C ASP A 84 21.21 -5.14 -5.30
N ALA A 85 21.23 -5.56 -4.03
CA ALA A 85 20.94 -6.94 -3.65
C ALA A 85 19.53 -7.37 -4.09
N ARG A 86 18.52 -6.52 -3.89
CA ARG A 86 17.14 -6.79 -4.33
C ARG A 86 17.07 -6.93 -5.86
N GLN A 87 17.67 -6.00 -6.61
CA GLN A 87 17.70 -6.04 -8.07
C GLN A 87 18.37 -7.31 -8.59
N GLU A 88 19.48 -7.72 -7.98
CA GLU A 88 20.21 -8.93 -8.36
C GLU A 88 19.40 -10.20 -8.09
N ILE A 89 18.75 -10.31 -6.92
CA ILE A 89 17.89 -11.44 -6.56
C ILE A 89 16.70 -11.54 -7.51
N ASP A 90 16.00 -10.43 -7.74
CA ASP A 90 14.82 -10.37 -8.61
C ASP A 90 15.20 -10.77 -10.05
N LEU A 91 16.34 -10.26 -10.56
CA LEU A 91 16.82 -10.58 -11.90
C LEU A 91 17.24 -12.04 -12.03
N LYS A 92 18.11 -12.54 -11.15
CA LYS A 92 18.66 -13.89 -11.25
C LYS A 92 17.57 -14.94 -11.11
N THR A 93 16.77 -14.84 -10.06
CA THR A 93 15.68 -15.78 -9.82
C THR A 93 14.60 -15.64 -10.90
N GLY A 94 14.19 -14.42 -11.23
CA GLY A 94 13.17 -14.17 -12.26
C GLY A 94 13.56 -14.73 -13.62
N VAL A 95 14.77 -14.43 -14.10
CA VAL A 95 15.26 -14.90 -15.41
C VAL A 95 15.45 -16.42 -15.42
N ALA A 96 16.02 -17.01 -14.36
CA ALA A 96 16.25 -18.45 -14.30
C ALA A 96 14.95 -19.25 -14.44
N PHE A 97 13.97 -18.97 -13.58
CA PHE A 97 12.69 -19.70 -13.58
C PHE A 97 11.80 -19.33 -14.77
N THR A 98 11.80 -18.07 -15.21
CA THR A 98 11.04 -17.65 -16.40
C THR A 98 11.59 -18.34 -17.65
N ARG A 99 12.91 -18.27 -17.91
CA ARG A 99 13.50 -18.90 -19.11
C ARG A 99 13.38 -20.41 -19.10
N PHE A 100 13.45 -21.04 -17.93
CA PHE A 100 13.20 -22.47 -17.80
C PHE A 100 11.77 -22.82 -18.24
N GLN A 101 10.76 -22.15 -17.69
CA GLN A 101 9.35 -22.43 -18.01
C GLN A 101 8.99 -22.11 -19.45
N THR A 102 9.40 -20.93 -19.96
CA THR A 102 9.09 -20.53 -21.34
C THR A 102 9.66 -21.52 -22.34
N ARG A 103 10.92 -21.97 -22.17
CA ARG A 103 11.52 -23.01 -23.01
C ARG A 103 10.88 -24.38 -22.83
N TYR A 104 10.57 -24.78 -21.60
CA TYR A 104 9.97 -26.08 -21.31
C TYR A 104 8.57 -26.23 -21.93
N PHE A 105 7.79 -25.14 -21.97
CA PHE A 105 6.44 -25.13 -22.51
C PHE A 105 6.34 -24.70 -23.98
N GLN A 106 7.45 -24.30 -24.60
CA GLN A 106 7.48 -23.84 -25.98
C GLN A 106 6.99 -24.94 -26.94
N GLY A 107 5.89 -24.67 -27.64
CA GLY A 107 5.30 -25.60 -28.61
C GLY A 107 4.66 -26.85 -27.99
N LYS A 108 4.52 -26.92 -26.66
CA LYS A 108 3.98 -28.10 -25.96
C LYS A 108 2.45 -28.15 -25.95
N TYR A 109 1.79 -27.00 -25.95
CA TYR A 109 0.33 -26.87 -25.97
C TYR A 109 -0.08 -25.89 -27.06
N GLY A 110 -1.05 -26.27 -27.90
CA GLY A 110 -1.54 -25.41 -29.00
C GLY A 110 -2.17 -24.10 -28.53
N ASP A 111 -2.75 -24.10 -27.32
CA ASP A 111 -3.48 -22.96 -26.75
C ASP A 111 -2.65 -22.14 -25.74
N LEU A 112 -1.35 -22.45 -25.59
CA LEU A 112 -0.47 -21.74 -24.65
C LEU A 112 0.60 -20.96 -25.40
N ASP A 113 0.52 -19.63 -25.32
CA ASP A 113 1.68 -18.79 -25.59
C ASP A 113 2.64 -18.85 -24.39
N SER A 114 3.65 -19.71 -24.52
CA SER A 114 4.68 -19.89 -23.50
C SER A 114 5.41 -18.59 -23.12
N SER A 115 5.41 -17.55 -23.97
CA SER A 115 6.07 -16.27 -23.69
C SER A 115 5.40 -15.47 -22.57
N LEU A 116 4.14 -15.78 -22.25
CA LEU A 116 3.37 -15.16 -21.17
C LEU A 116 3.69 -15.74 -19.79
N VAL A 117 4.35 -16.90 -19.73
CA VAL A 117 4.68 -17.57 -18.47
C VAL A 117 5.90 -16.90 -17.85
N SER A 118 5.74 -16.33 -16.65
CA SER A 118 6.82 -15.70 -15.91
C SER A 118 6.81 -16.09 -14.44
N TYR A 119 8.00 -16.06 -13.83
CA TYR A 119 8.19 -16.23 -12.41
C TYR A 119 8.89 -15.01 -11.83
N GLY A 120 8.48 -14.61 -10.63
CA GLY A 120 9.20 -13.62 -9.86
C GLY A 120 8.94 -13.82 -8.37
N PRO A 121 9.97 -13.58 -7.53
CA PRO A 121 9.93 -13.93 -6.11
C PRO A 121 8.81 -13.19 -5.34
N CYS A 122 8.41 -12.00 -5.78
CA CYS A 122 7.29 -11.25 -5.19
C CYS A 122 5.97 -11.37 -5.99
N GLN A 123 6.02 -11.41 -7.33
CA GLN A 123 4.82 -11.49 -8.16
C GLN A 123 4.06 -12.81 -7.97
N THR A 124 4.77 -13.93 -7.80
CA THR A 124 4.17 -15.25 -7.71
C THR A 124 3.40 -15.43 -6.39
N PRO A 125 3.95 -15.08 -5.21
CA PRO A 125 3.15 -15.03 -3.97
C PRO A 125 2.00 -14.03 -4.01
N THR A 126 2.16 -12.91 -4.74
CA THR A 126 1.07 -11.93 -4.92
C THR A 126 -0.11 -12.54 -5.67
N LEU A 127 0.15 -13.23 -6.78
CA LEU A 127 -0.89 -13.96 -7.53
C LEU A 127 -1.49 -15.09 -6.68
N TRP A 128 -0.70 -15.74 -5.85
CA TRP A 128 -1.17 -16.80 -4.96
C TRP A 128 -2.29 -16.33 -4.02
N PHE A 129 -2.26 -15.10 -3.49
CA PHE A 129 -3.37 -14.58 -2.68
C PHE A 129 -4.69 -14.53 -3.46
N CYS A 130 -4.65 -14.14 -4.74
CA CYS A 130 -5.81 -14.11 -5.62
C CYS A 130 -6.32 -15.52 -5.91
N VAL A 131 -5.42 -16.44 -6.28
CA VAL A 131 -5.76 -17.84 -6.59
C VAL A 131 -6.30 -18.55 -5.35
N ARG A 132 -5.70 -18.32 -4.18
CA ARG A 132 -6.21 -18.86 -2.91
C ARG A 132 -7.62 -18.39 -2.65
N ARG A 133 -7.91 -17.08 -2.74
CA ARG A 133 -9.27 -16.56 -2.55
C ARG A 133 -10.24 -17.13 -3.59
N HIS A 134 -9.81 -17.29 -4.83
CA HIS A 134 -10.63 -17.93 -5.86
C HIS A 134 -10.99 -19.37 -5.47
N ASN A 135 -10.00 -20.16 -5.04
CA ASN A 135 -10.22 -21.53 -4.59
C ASN A 135 -11.14 -21.59 -3.37
N ASP A 136 -10.94 -20.71 -2.37
CA ASP A 136 -11.81 -20.62 -1.19
C ASP A 136 -13.28 -20.36 -1.60
N ILE A 137 -13.52 -19.56 -2.65
CA ILE A 137 -14.87 -19.31 -3.19
C ILE A 137 -15.41 -20.53 -3.94
N GLN A 138 -14.58 -21.21 -4.74
CA GLN A 138 -14.99 -22.38 -5.53
C GLN A 138 -15.30 -23.60 -4.65
N THR A 139 -14.57 -23.77 -3.55
CA THR A 139 -14.74 -24.91 -2.64
C THR A 139 -15.71 -24.62 -1.50
N PHE A 140 -16.18 -23.37 -1.37
CA PHE A 140 -17.17 -22.99 -0.38
C PHE A 140 -18.46 -23.81 -0.58
N GLN A 141 -18.87 -24.53 0.46
CA GLN A 141 -20.13 -25.25 0.51
C GLN A 141 -21.10 -24.42 1.35
N PRO A 142 -22.10 -23.73 0.74
CA PRO A 142 -23.08 -22.97 1.49
C PRO A 142 -23.88 -23.90 2.41
N GLU A 143 -23.92 -23.57 3.69
CA GLU A 143 -24.73 -24.28 4.67
C GLU A 143 -26.01 -23.49 4.94
N THR A 144 -27.15 -24.19 4.94
CA THR A 144 -28.42 -23.57 5.31
C THR A 144 -28.44 -23.33 6.81
N TYR A 145 -28.74 -22.10 7.19
CA TYR A 145 -28.99 -21.72 8.57
C TYR A 145 -30.34 -21.02 8.69
N TYR A 146 -30.82 -20.93 9.92
CA TYR A 146 -32.13 -20.42 10.28
C TYR A 146 -31.96 -19.39 11.39
N THR A 147 -32.53 -18.22 11.18
CA THR A 147 -32.70 -17.17 12.19
C THR A 147 -34.18 -17.00 12.49
N ILE A 148 -34.51 -16.37 13.61
CA ILE A 148 -35.87 -16.03 13.97
C ILE A 148 -35.95 -14.50 14.02
N ASP A 149 -36.59 -13.93 13.01
CA ASP A 149 -36.80 -12.49 12.93
C ASP A 149 -38.18 -12.16 13.53
N VAL A 150 -38.20 -11.35 14.59
CA VAL A 150 -39.44 -10.94 15.27
C VAL A 150 -39.68 -9.45 15.01
N LYS A 151 -40.85 -9.14 14.45
CA LYS A 151 -41.31 -7.77 14.21
C LYS A 151 -42.33 -7.38 15.27
N LEU A 152 -42.02 -6.36 16.07
CA LEU A 152 -42.96 -5.77 17.02
C LEU A 152 -43.69 -4.59 16.38
N GLU A 153 -45.02 -4.60 16.46
CA GLU A 153 -45.90 -3.52 16.00
C GLU A 153 -47.00 -3.27 17.05
N GLY A 154 -47.37 -2.02 17.26
CA GLY A 154 -48.42 -1.67 18.20
C GLY A 154 -48.50 -0.17 18.45
N SER A 155 -49.60 0.27 19.05
CA SER A 155 -49.86 1.70 19.34
C SER A 155 -48.85 2.35 20.29
N GLN A 156 -48.06 1.55 21.03
CA GLN A 156 -47.03 2.02 21.95
C GLN A 156 -45.66 2.25 21.28
N LEU A 157 -45.48 1.81 20.02
CA LEU A 157 -44.25 1.98 19.26
C LEU A 157 -44.43 3.08 18.21
N ALA A 158 -43.45 3.98 18.08
CA ALA A 158 -43.47 5.03 17.05
C ALA A 158 -43.28 4.46 15.62
N SER A 159 -42.63 3.30 15.51
CA SER A 159 -42.41 2.57 14.27
C SER A 159 -42.22 1.07 14.56
N PRO A 160 -42.45 0.17 13.59
CA PRO A 160 -42.14 -1.24 13.76
C PRO A 160 -40.69 -1.47 14.15
N LEU A 161 -40.45 -2.35 15.12
CA LEU A 161 -39.12 -2.70 15.62
C LEU A 161 -38.80 -4.15 15.24
N TRP A 162 -37.65 -4.36 14.60
CA TRP A 162 -37.10 -5.70 14.39
C TRP A 162 -36.20 -6.08 15.54
N LEU A 163 -36.44 -7.24 16.15
CA LEU A 163 -35.59 -7.79 17.20
C LEU A 163 -34.54 -8.72 16.58
N GLU A 164 -33.31 -8.60 17.05
CA GLU A 164 -32.26 -9.57 16.75
C GLU A 164 -32.32 -10.72 17.75
N TRP A 165 -32.31 -11.95 17.25
CA TRP A 165 -32.34 -13.13 18.11
C TRP A 165 -31.01 -13.28 18.84
N ALA A 166 -31.04 -13.28 20.18
CA ALA A 166 -29.84 -13.38 21.02
C ALA A 166 -28.98 -14.64 20.78
N ARG A 167 -29.55 -15.71 20.20
CA ARG A 167 -28.81 -16.92 19.83
C ARG A 167 -28.10 -16.82 18.47
N GLY A 168 -28.36 -15.76 17.70
CA GLY A 168 -27.87 -15.60 16.34
C GLY A 168 -28.58 -16.54 15.37
N GLN A 169 -27.88 -17.58 14.92
CA GLN A 169 -28.33 -18.51 13.88
C GLN A 169 -28.23 -19.97 14.33
N LEU A 170 -29.09 -20.83 13.78
CA LEU A 170 -29.05 -22.29 13.95
C LEU A 170 -28.89 -22.99 12.61
N PHE A 171 -28.16 -24.10 12.58
CA PHE A 171 -28.02 -24.94 11.38
C PHE A 171 -28.99 -26.12 11.35
N ASP A 172 -29.75 -26.32 12.44
CA ASP A 172 -30.75 -27.37 12.57
C ASP A 172 -32.17 -26.81 12.44
N LEU A 173 -32.90 -27.30 11.43
CA LEU A 173 -34.26 -26.86 11.14
C LEU A 173 -35.25 -27.25 12.24
N GLN A 174 -35.10 -28.41 12.87
CA GLN A 174 -36.03 -28.88 13.90
C GLN A 174 -35.91 -28.02 15.16
N ALA A 175 -34.69 -27.70 15.56
CA ALA A 175 -34.40 -26.79 16.66
C ALA A 175 -34.96 -25.39 16.37
N ALA A 176 -34.73 -24.84 15.18
CA ALA A 176 -35.27 -23.54 14.77
C ALA A 176 -36.81 -23.53 14.78
N THR A 177 -37.45 -24.58 14.25
CA THR A 177 -38.91 -24.72 14.22
C THR A 177 -39.49 -24.84 15.64
N THR A 178 -38.79 -25.53 16.53
CA THR A 178 -39.18 -25.68 17.94
C THR A 178 -39.18 -24.32 18.64
N PHE A 179 -38.10 -23.53 18.49
CA PHE A 179 -38.05 -22.18 19.04
C PHE A 179 -39.12 -21.25 18.45
N LYS A 180 -39.36 -21.32 17.13
CA LYS A 180 -40.44 -20.56 16.49
C LYS A 180 -41.81 -20.91 17.09
N SER A 181 -42.08 -22.20 17.26
CA SER A 181 -43.36 -22.68 17.81
C SER A 181 -43.58 -22.24 19.27
N MET A 182 -42.50 -22.10 20.05
CA MET A 182 -42.58 -21.59 21.42
C MET A 182 -43.03 -20.12 21.50
N ILE A 183 -42.73 -19.32 20.47
CA ILE A 183 -43.03 -17.88 20.45
C ILE A 183 -44.26 -17.52 19.61
N ASP A 184 -44.66 -18.36 18.65
CA ASP A 184 -45.75 -18.09 17.69
C ASP A 184 -47.09 -17.72 18.37
N SER A 185 -47.36 -18.24 19.56
CA SER A 185 -48.59 -17.97 20.32
C SER A 185 -48.55 -16.68 21.14
N HIS A 186 -47.41 -16.02 21.25
CA HIS A 186 -47.24 -14.82 22.07
C HIS A 186 -47.52 -13.55 21.25
N GLN A 187 -48.34 -12.66 21.80
CA GLN A 187 -48.73 -11.40 21.15
C GLN A 187 -48.05 -10.16 21.75
N TRP A 188 -47.23 -10.35 22.78
CA TRP A 188 -46.54 -9.29 23.51
C TRP A 188 -45.11 -9.71 23.82
N ALA A 189 -44.23 -8.71 23.96
CA ALA A 189 -42.86 -8.89 24.42
C ALA A 189 -42.64 -8.01 25.65
N THR A 190 -41.87 -8.50 26.61
CA THR A 190 -41.50 -7.75 27.81
C THR A 190 -40.08 -7.25 27.70
N VAL A 191 -39.89 -5.94 27.93
CA VAL A 191 -38.56 -5.36 28.07
C VAL A 191 -37.94 -5.88 29.36
N THR A 192 -36.87 -6.65 29.25
CA THR A 192 -36.16 -7.24 30.40
C THR A 192 -35.03 -6.34 30.90
N ASP A 193 -34.38 -5.60 30.00
CA ASP A 193 -33.25 -4.73 30.30
C ASP A 193 -33.19 -3.57 29.29
N VAL A 194 -32.76 -2.40 29.75
CA VAL A 194 -32.45 -1.25 28.89
C VAL A 194 -31.10 -0.71 29.33
N SER A 195 -30.14 -0.75 28.42
CA SER A 195 -28.80 -0.20 28.65
C SER A 195 -28.48 0.89 27.64
N GLU A 196 -27.88 1.96 28.13
CA GLU A 196 -27.36 3.06 27.33
C GLU A 196 -25.85 3.13 27.54
N LYS A 197 -25.11 3.19 26.44
CA LYS A 197 -23.66 3.33 26.45
C LYS A 197 -23.25 4.45 25.51
N GLU A 198 -22.44 5.36 26.02
CA GLU A 198 -21.79 6.36 25.18
C GLU A 198 -20.65 5.70 24.39
N GLU A 199 -20.83 5.58 23.07
CA GLU A 199 -19.78 5.10 22.18
C GLU A 199 -19.09 6.27 21.47
N ARG A 200 -17.75 6.26 21.50
CA ARG A 200 -16.94 7.26 20.80
C ARG A 200 -16.25 6.65 19.59
N ARG A 201 -16.62 7.12 18.40
CA ARG A 201 -15.90 6.79 17.16
C ARG A 201 -14.64 7.65 17.05
N SER A 202 -13.47 7.01 17.10
CA SER A 202 -12.18 7.68 16.96
C SER A 202 -11.97 8.24 15.55
N ARG A 203 -11.30 9.40 15.47
CA ARG A 203 -10.81 9.94 14.20
C ARG A 203 -9.78 9.00 13.56
N PRO A 204 -9.59 9.03 12.23
CA PRO A 204 -8.52 8.28 11.60
C PRO A 204 -7.15 8.74 12.11
N GLY A 205 -6.18 7.82 12.10
CA GLY A 205 -4.77 8.14 12.31
C GLY A 205 -4.19 8.92 11.13
N ALA A 206 -2.92 9.33 11.25
CA ALA A 206 -2.22 9.96 10.14
C ALA A 206 -2.09 8.97 8.96
N MET A 207 -2.22 9.49 7.75
CA MET A 207 -2.21 8.68 6.53
C MET A 207 -0.79 8.20 6.20
N ASN A 208 -0.66 6.91 5.90
CA ASN A 208 0.55 6.32 5.32
C ASN A 208 0.28 5.78 3.91
N THR A 209 1.31 5.27 3.24
CA THR A 209 1.23 4.76 1.87
C THR A 209 0.17 3.67 1.70
N VAL A 210 0.15 2.70 2.62
CA VAL A 210 -0.77 1.54 2.53
C VAL A 210 -2.22 1.98 2.64
N LEU A 211 -2.52 2.85 3.62
CA LEU A 211 -3.88 3.37 3.81
C LEU A 211 -4.31 4.23 2.62
N MET A 212 -3.41 5.08 2.10
CA MET A 212 -3.68 5.89 0.91
C MET A 212 -4.05 5.00 -0.29
N LEU A 213 -3.25 3.98 -0.60
CA LEU A 213 -3.52 3.07 -1.73
C LEU A 213 -4.82 2.28 -1.55
N LYS A 214 -5.11 1.82 -0.33
CA LYS A 214 -6.36 1.12 -0.01
C LYS A 214 -7.58 2.03 -0.21
N LEU A 215 -7.53 3.25 0.32
CA LEU A 215 -8.64 4.21 0.20
C LEU A 215 -8.80 4.70 -1.24
N ALA A 216 -7.71 4.94 -1.97
CA ALA A 216 -7.77 5.31 -3.38
C ALA A 216 -8.45 4.22 -4.22
N SER A 217 -8.19 2.94 -3.95
CA SER A 217 -8.87 1.84 -4.61
C SER A 217 -10.35 1.73 -4.20
N GLN A 218 -10.63 1.75 -2.88
CA GLN A 218 -11.99 1.52 -2.37
C GLN A 218 -12.95 2.70 -2.61
N GLN A 219 -12.46 3.93 -2.56
CA GLN A 219 -13.28 5.14 -2.58
C GLN A 219 -13.18 5.89 -3.91
N LEU A 220 -12.05 5.80 -4.62
CA LEU A 220 -11.79 6.56 -5.84
C LEU A 220 -11.65 5.68 -7.09
N GLY A 221 -11.72 4.36 -6.95
CA GLY A 221 -11.58 3.42 -8.07
C GLY A 221 -10.19 3.43 -8.73
N MET A 222 -9.16 3.97 -8.08
CA MET A 222 -7.82 4.06 -8.64
C MET A 222 -7.01 2.80 -8.35
N GLY A 223 -6.38 2.23 -9.39
CA GLY A 223 -5.41 1.16 -9.22
C GLY A 223 -4.17 1.64 -8.43
N PRO A 224 -3.47 0.76 -7.67
CA PRO A 224 -2.36 1.19 -6.82
C PRO A 224 -1.24 1.94 -7.56
N GLN A 225 -0.91 1.50 -8.78
CA GLN A 225 0.10 2.16 -9.61
C GLN A 225 -0.33 3.58 -10.03
N GLN A 226 -1.59 3.74 -10.44
CA GLN A 226 -2.15 5.04 -10.83
C GLN A 226 -2.20 5.99 -9.63
N ALA A 227 -2.66 5.50 -8.47
CA ALA A 227 -2.71 6.29 -7.25
C ALA A 227 -1.31 6.79 -6.84
N MET A 228 -0.29 5.93 -6.92
CA MET A 228 1.09 6.32 -6.63
C MET A 228 1.65 7.34 -7.61
N GLN A 229 1.39 7.17 -8.92
CA GLN A 229 1.80 8.16 -9.93
C GLN A 229 1.14 9.53 -9.72
N VAL A 230 -0.14 9.56 -9.35
CA VAL A 230 -0.85 10.80 -9.03
C VAL A 230 -0.24 11.44 -7.79
N ALA A 231 -0.02 10.67 -6.72
CA ALA A 231 0.57 11.17 -5.48
C ALA A 231 1.99 11.72 -5.71
N GLU A 232 2.81 11.04 -6.52
CA GLU A 232 4.15 11.49 -6.88
C GLU A 232 4.11 12.82 -7.64
N ARG A 233 3.16 13.00 -8.58
CA ARG A 233 2.96 14.30 -9.26
C ARG A 233 2.52 15.41 -8.30
N LEU A 234 1.65 15.09 -7.34
CA LEU A 234 1.22 16.06 -6.33
C LEU A 234 2.38 16.48 -5.43
N TYR A 235 3.23 15.54 -5.03
CA TYR A 235 4.45 15.79 -4.29
C TYR A 235 5.43 16.66 -5.09
N LEU A 236 5.69 16.31 -6.35
CA LEU A 236 6.56 17.10 -7.24
C LEU A 236 6.03 18.52 -7.51
N SER A 237 4.71 18.70 -7.41
CA SER A 237 4.07 20.01 -7.51
C SER A 237 3.99 20.77 -6.17
N GLY A 238 4.49 20.17 -5.07
CA GLY A 238 4.51 20.77 -3.74
C GLY A 238 3.19 20.72 -2.97
N TYR A 239 2.18 19.97 -3.42
CA TYR A 239 0.86 19.88 -2.76
C TYR A 239 0.83 18.94 -1.56
N ILE A 240 1.67 17.89 -1.57
CA ILE A 240 1.74 16.90 -0.49
C ILE A 240 3.19 16.60 -0.11
N THR A 241 3.40 16.03 1.06
CA THR A 241 4.68 15.44 1.47
C THR A 241 4.96 14.15 0.71
N TYR A 242 6.18 13.64 0.81
CA TYR A 242 6.62 12.44 0.10
C TYR A 242 5.67 11.25 0.35
N PRO A 243 5.06 10.66 -0.71
CA PRO A 243 3.93 9.75 -0.57
C PRO A 243 4.34 8.29 -0.28
N ARG A 244 5.65 8.02 -0.13
CA ARG A 244 6.21 6.69 0.17
C ARG A 244 6.75 6.66 1.61
N THR A 245 5.83 6.57 2.57
CA THR A 245 6.14 6.47 4.00
C THR A 245 5.32 5.40 4.71
N GLU A 246 5.93 4.75 5.70
CA GLU A 246 5.25 3.85 6.64
C GLU A 246 4.80 4.56 7.92
N THR A 247 5.26 5.80 8.13
CA THR A 247 5.02 6.57 9.35
C THR A 247 3.56 6.97 9.47
N THR A 248 2.97 6.72 10.65
CA THR A 248 1.58 7.07 11.00
C THR A 248 1.50 8.08 12.15
N LYS A 249 2.62 8.74 12.47
CA LYS A 249 2.73 9.72 13.55
C LYS A 249 3.37 11.01 13.05
N TYR A 250 2.73 12.14 13.32
CA TYR A 250 3.31 13.45 13.05
C TYR A 250 4.53 13.69 13.96
N PRO A 251 5.66 14.18 13.42
CA PRO A 251 6.80 14.53 14.26
C PRO A 251 6.46 15.76 15.11
N PRO A 252 7.02 15.90 16.33
CA PRO A 252 6.70 17.02 17.23
C PRO A 252 6.97 18.41 16.63
N ALA A 253 7.91 18.50 15.69
CA ALA A 253 8.27 19.74 15.01
C ALA A 253 7.32 20.13 13.86
N PHE A 254 6.37 19.26 13.48
CA PHE A 254 5.43 19.53 12.40
C PHE A 254 4.32 20.47 12.88
N ASP A 255 4.18 21.63 12.22
CA ASP A 255 3.12 22.57 12.53
C ASP A 255 1.80 22.13 11.87
N LEU A 256 0.96 21.45 12.65
CA LEU A 256 -0.36 21.01 12.20
C LEU A 256 -1.33 22.16 11.92
N ARG A 257 -1.12 23.36 12.48
CA ARG A 257 -2.02 24.50 12.26
C ARG A 257 -1.72 25.21 10.95
N GLU A 258 -0.46 25.23 10.53
CA GLU A 258 -0.03 25.76 9.23
C GLU A 258 -0.44 24.83 8.07
N ALA A 259 -0.66 23.54 8.36
CA ALA A 259 -0.98 22.51 7.36
C ALA A 259 -2.49 22.36 7.05
N VAL A 260 -3.37 23.06 7.77
CA VAL A 260 -4.84 23.05 7.61
C VAL A 260 -5.30 24.40 7.12
#